data_AF-A0A2T6ZUF8-F1
#
_entry.id   AF-A0A2T6ZUF8-F1
#
_cell.length_a   1.000
_cell.length_b   1.000
_cell.length_c   1.000
_cell.angle_alpha   90.00
_cell.angle_beta   90.00
_cell.angle_gamma   90.00
#
_symmetry.space_group_name_H-M   'P 1'
#
loop_
_entity.id
_entity.type
_entity.pdbx_description
1 polymer ?
#
loop_
_entity_poly.entity_id
_entity_poly.type
_entity_poly.pdbx_seq_one_letter_code
_entity_poly.pdbx_strand_id
1 'polypeptide(L)' 'MFEAIIVSPVFKGKTTLMRHRAANAALKEEIARVHAWSQKCFTEEEWERRKGEFVLD' A
#
# COMPACT_ATOMS: atom_id res chain seq x y z
N MET A 1 14.51 5.10 -3.48
CA MET A 1 13.05 5.18 -3.68
C MET A 1 12.45 4.07 -2.85
N PHE A 2 11.49 4.37 -1.98
CA PHE A 2 10.89 3.34 -1.14
C PHE A 2 9.68 2.72 -1.82
N GLU A 3 9.45 1.44 -1.62
CA GLU A 3 8.23 0.75 -2.02
C GLU A 3 7.64 0.04 -0.81
N ALA A 4 6.33 0.19 -0.61
CA ALA A 4 5.61 -0.49 0.46
C ALA A 4 4.47 -1.33 -0.11
N ILE A 5 4.37 -2.56 0.39
CA ILE A 5 3.18 -3.39 0.20
C ILE A 5 2.37 -3.34 1.49
N ILE A 6 1.14 -2.85 1.40
CA ILE A 6 0.25 -2.65 2.54
C ILE A 6 -0.96 -3.56 2.37
N VAL A 7 -1.14 -4.48 3.31
CA VAL A 7 -2.28 -5.42 3.33
C VAL A 7 -3.19 -5.05 4.49
N SER A 8 -4.46 -4.76 4.22
CA SER A 8 -5.41 -4.38 5.27
C SER A 8 -6.88 -4.58 4.86
N PRO A 9 -7.76 -5.00 5.79
CA PRO A 9 -9.20 -5.07 5.54
C PRO A 9 -9.82 -3.70 5.21
N VAL A 10 -9.18 -2.59 5.61
CA VAL A 10 -9.66 -1.22 5.35
C VAL A 10 -9.76 -0.88 3.87
N PHE A 11 -9.16 -1.69 2.99
CA PHE A 11 -9.17 -1.50 1.54
C PHE A 11 -10.33 -2.22 0.84
N LYS A 12 -11.09 -3.07 1.55
CA LYS A 12 -12.24 -3.79 0.99
C LYS A 12 -13.30 -2.81 0.46
N GLY A 13 -13.76 -3.02 -0.77
CA GLY A 13 -14.73 -2.15 -1.44
C GLY A 13 -14.22 -0.75 -1.83
N LYS A 14 -12.94 -0.42 -1.61
CA LYS A 14 -12.36 0.88 -1.99
C LYS A 14 -11.66 0.81 -3.34
N THR A 15 -11.80 1.90 -4.10
CA THR A 15 -11.02 2.12 -5.33
C THR A 15 -9.55 2.36 -5.00
N THR A 16 -8.65 2.16 -5.97
CA THR A 16 -7.20 2.39 -5.81
C THR A 16 -6.89 3.78 -5.25
N LEU A 17 -7.55 4.83 -5.75
CA LEU A 17 -7.37 6.20 -5.25
C LEU A 17 -7.75 6.34 -3.77
N MET A 18 -8.87 5.74 -3.35
CA MET A 18 -9.30 5.77 -1.95
C MET A 18 -8.33 5.01 -1.04
N ARG A 19 -7.79 3.88 -1.50
CA ARG A 19 -6.76 3.10 -0.78
C ARG A 19 -5.49 3.93 -0.58
N HIS A 20 -5.00 4.56 -1.66
CA HIS A 20 -3.80 5.42 -1.61
C HIS A 20 -4.01 6.63 -0.69
N ARG A 21 -5.18 7.28 -0.73
CA ARG A 21 -5.49 8.38 0.19
C ARG A 21 -5.47 7.91 1.65
N ALA A 22 -6.04 6.74 1.94
CA ALA A 22 -6.06 6.19 3.30
C ALA A 22 -4.66 5.88 3.81
N ALA A 23 -3.82 5.24 3.01
CA ALA A 23 -2.44 4.93 3.37
C ALA A 23 -1.56 6.19 3.48
N ASN A 24 -1.69 7.15 2.56
CA ASN A 24 -0.99 8.45 2.64
C ASN A 24 -1.37 9.24 3.90
N ALA A 25 -2.64 9.18 4.31
CA ALA A 25 -3.09 9.87 5.52
C ALA A 25 -2.50 9.21 6.78
N ALA A 26 -2.43 7.87 6.81
CA ALA A 26 -1.87 7.13 7.93
C ALA A 26 -0.34 7.29 8.06
N LEU A 27 0.38 7.37 6.94
CA LEU A 27 1.85 7.43 6.88
C LEU A 27 2.40 8.83 6.59
N LYS A 28 1.61 9.88 6.89
CA LYS A 28 1.92 11.25 6.48
C LYS A 28 3.29 11.73 6.99
N GLU A 29 3.64 11.36 8.22
CA GLU A 29 4.88 11.79 8.88
C GLU A 29 6.11 11.12 8.28
N GLU A 30 6.00 9.84 7.94
CA GLU A 30 7.03 9.02 7.32
C GLU A 30 7.27 9.46 5.88
N ILE A 31 6.17 9.67 5.12
CA ILE A 31 6.21 10.13 3.73
C ILE A 31 6.92 11.50 3.64
N ALA A 32 6.70 12.39 4.61
CA ALA A 32 7.34 13.71 4.63
C ALA A 32 8.88 13.63 4.76
N ARG A 33 9.42 12.52 5.26
CA ARG A 33 10.87 12.31 5.44
C ARG A 33 11.54 11.67 4.23
N VAL A 34 10.78 11.17 3.26
CA VAL A 34 11.30 10.46 2.09
C VAL A 34 11.06 11.28 0.82
N HIS A 35 12.06 11.32 -0.07
CA HIS A 35 11.97 12.10 -1.30
C HIS A 35 10.91 11.54 -2.28
N ALA A 36 10.84 10.22 -2.39
CA ALA A 36 9.90 9.53 -3.26
C ALA A 36 9.61 8.13 -2.73
N TRP A 37 8.34 7.74 -2.80
CA TRP A 37 7.90 6.40 -2.44
C TRP A 37 6.73 5.95 -3.31
N SER A 38 6.54 4.64 -3.40
CA SER A 38 5.41 3.97 -4.03
C SER A 38 4.73 3.04 -3.03
N GLN A 39 3.45 2.77 -3.28
CA GLN A 39 2.66 1.87 -2.44
C GLN A 39 1.79 0.95 -3.30
N LYS A 40 1.64 -0.28 -2.83
CA LYS A 40 0.68 -1.26 -3.35
C LYS A 40 -0.25 -1.67 -2.22
N CYS A 41 -1.54 -1.44 -2.38
CA CYS A 41 -2.55 -1.64 -1.34
C CYS A 41 -3.48 -2.82 -1.68
N PHE A 42 -3.47 -3.86 -0.84
CA PHE A 42 -4.23 -5.09 -1.06
C PHE A 42 -5.15 -5.44 0.11
N THR A 43 -6.28 -6.07 -0.17
CA THR A 43 -6.96 -6.87 0.86
C THR A 43 -6.18 -8.15 1.12
N GLU A 44 -6.43 -8.81 2.26
CA GLU A 44 -5.85 -10.12 2.57
C GLU A 44 -6.11 -11.14 1.44
N GLU A 45 -7.34 -11.17 0.92
CA GLU A 45 -7.76 -12.05 -0.17
C GLU A 45 -7.03 -11.74 -1.50
N GLU A 46 -6.73 -10.47 -1.78
CA GLU A 46 -5.95 -10.06 -2.95
C GLU A 46 -4.46 -10.39 -2.78
N TRP A 47 -3.93 -10.18 -1.58
CA TRP A 47 -2.53 -10.46 -1.26
C TRP A 47 -2.22 -11.95 -1.36
N GLU A 48 -3.05 -12.82 -0.79
CA GLU A 48 -2.84 -14.27 -0.84
C GLU A 48 -2.75 -14.80 -2.28
N ARG A 49 -3.49 -14.21 -3.22
CA ARG A 49 -3.45 -14.58 -4.64
C ARG A 49 -2.22 -14.09 -5.38
N ARG A 50 -1.61 -12.99 -4.92
CA ARG A 50 -0.62 -12.23 -5.70
C ARG A 50 0.74 -12.10 -5.02
N LYS A 51 0.90 -12.52 -3.77
CA LYS A 51 2.16 -12.36 -3.02
C LYS A 51 3.37 -12.98 -3.72
N GLY A 52 3.17 -14.04 -4.50
CA GLY A 52 4.23 -14.65 -5.33
C GLY A 52 4.68 -13.81 -6.53
N GLU A 53 3.93 -12.76 -6.91
CA GLU A 53 4.29 -11.81 -7.97
C GLU A 53 5.25 -10.72 -7.48
N PHE A 54 5.41 -10.57 -6.15
CA PHE A 54 6.16 -9.46 -5.56
C PHE A 54 7.39 -9.98 -4.82
N VAL A 55 8.56 -9.54 -5.28
CA VAL A 55 9.82 -9.65 -4.55
C VAL A 55 10.15 -8.26 -4.03
N LEU A 56 10.25 -8.12 -2.71
CA LEU A 56 10.81 -6.93 -2.09
C LEU A 56 12.32 -7.18 -1.97
N ASP A 57 13.10 -6.49 -2.80
CA ASP A 57 14.57 -6.51 -2.75
C ASP A 57 15.12 -5.63 -1.62
#